data_AF-A0A061RAQ1-F1
#
_entry.id   AF-A0A061RAQ1-F1
#
_cell.length_a   1.000
_cell.length_b   1.000
_cell.length_c   1.000
_cell.angle_alpha   90.00
_cell.angle_beta   90.00
_cell.angle_gamma   90.00
#
_symmetry.space_group_name_H-M   'P 1'
#
loop_
_entity.id
_entity.type
_entity.pdbx_description
1 polymer ?
#
loop_
_entity_poly.entity_id
_entity_poly.type
_entity_poly.pdbx_seq_one_letter_code
_entity_poly.pdbx_strand_id
1 'polypeptide(L)'
;MTFSAFAYQGFLHSTDALPVLLVTSTLPTLVFGIFRAEYAVSFGYAGAMLLSGWVALASGGLSAGTLYHASLLASYGARLGVFILWRKLFVDRFRNSAGGEAQSVGAVLKRVPIILGCSLLYLCMAAPLVLTARYASSAPPALAAASQAALAVTLVSFLIEAVADAQKSYYKAKNGAERWVDQGLFRSLPEAWPWLLASVLGLAGIQFVLVGATTRLDRKQRDKYSGQPGYEGYLASSWAGFTMGSKGAE
;
A
#
# COMPACT_ATOMS: atom_id res chain seq x y z
N MET A 1 -3.45 3.75 34.48
CA MET A 1 -3.62 4.60 33.29
C MET A 1 -4.65 3.95 32.38
N THR A 2 -5.92 4.24 32.63
CA THR A 2 -7.06 3.79 31.82
C THR A 2 -7.16 4.69 30.60
N PHE A 3 -6.60 4.25 29.46
CA PHE A 3 -6.89 4.85 28.16
C PHE A 3 -8.41 4.75 27.95
N SER A 4 -9.09 5.89 27.98
CA SER A 4 -10.54 5.97 28.08
C SER A 4 -11.21 5.33 26.87
N ALA A 5 -11.86 4.19 27.10
CA ALA A 5 -12.80 3.57 26.18
C ALA A 5 -14.00 4.49 25.80
N PHE A 6 -14.10 5.66 26.44
CA PHE A 6 -15.12 6.69 26.18
C PHE A 6 -14.70 7.72 25.10
N ALA A 7 -13.42 7.82 24.73
CA ALA A 7 -12.94 8.84 23.81
C ALA A 7 -13.04 8.46 22.32
N TYR A 8 -13.46 7.23 22.00
CA TYR A 8 -13.44 6.72 20.62
C TYR A 8 -14.82 6.38 20.04
N GLN A 9 -15.93 6.57 20.75
CA GLN A 9 -17.24 6.32 20.15
C GLN A 9 -17.47 7.22 18.94
N GLY A 10 -17.65 6.61 17.76
CA GLY A 10 -17.97 7.34 16.54
C GLY A 10 -16.80 8.10 15.91
N PHE A 11 -15.55 7.79 16.25
CA PHE A 11 -14.37 8.47 15.68
C PHE A 11 -14.36 8.48 14.12
N LEU A 12 -14.82 7.41 13.47
CA LEU A 12 -14.92 7.36 12.01
C LEU A 12 -15.91 8.38 11.42
N HIS A 13 -16.88 8.84 12.22
CA HIS A 13 -17.81 9.91 11.88
C HIS A 13 -17.25 11.30 12.19
N SER A 14 -16.22 11.41 13.04
CA SER A 14 -15.53 12.66 13.36
C SER A 14 -14.61 13.12 12.21
N THR A 15 -14.31 14.42 12.16
CA THR A 15 -13.23 15.01 11.34
C THR A 15 -11.86 14.42 11.66
N ASP A 16 -11.72 13.86 12.86
CA ASP A 16 -10.46 13.29 13.35
C ASP A 16 -10.10 11.96 12.64
N ALA A 17 -11.06 11.35 11.93
CA ALA A 17 -10.94 10.09 11.17
C ALA A 17 -9.64 9.99 10.35
N LEU A 18 -9.37 11.01 9.54
CA LEU A 18 -8.23 11.05 8.62
C LEU A 18 -6.89 11.21 9.36
N PRO A 19 -6.74 12.12 10.33
CA PRO A 19 -5.56 12.17 11.19
C PRO A 19 -5.16 10.83 11.82
N VAL A 20 -6.10 10.07 12.39
CA VAL A 20 -5.72 8.78 12.99
C VAL A 20 -5.36 7.74 11.93
N LEU A 21 -6.07 7.70 10.79
CA LEU A 21 -5.67 6.82 9.70
C LEU A 21 -4.30 7.16 9.12
N LEU A 22 -3.95 8.45 9.09
CA LEU A 22 -2.61 8.89 8.71
C LEU A 22 -1.58 8.39 9.71
N VAL A 23 -1.86 8.46 11.01
CA VAL A 23 -0.98 7.93 12.07
C VAL A 23 -0.85 6.41 11.98
N THR A 24 -1.95 5.67 11.85
CA THR A 24 -1.93 4.21 11.74
C THR A 24 -1.27 3.74 10.46
N SER A 25 -1.27 4.55 9.40
CA SER A 25 -0.55 4.26 8.15
C SER A 25 0.93 4.62 8.22
N THR A 26 1.27 5.73 8.89
CA THR A 26 2.64 6.27 8.94
C THR A 26 3.51 5.61 10.01
N LEU A 27 2.92 5.25 11.15
CA LEU A 27 3.67 4.67 12.26
C LEU A 27 4.35 3.35 11.86
N PRO A 28 3.65 2.36 11.25
CA PRO A 28 4.27 1.09 10.87
C PRO A 28 5.29 1.26 9.75
N THR A 29 4.99 2.08 8.74
CA THR A 29 5.92 2.34 7.63
C THR A 29 7.19 3.02 8.08
N LEU A 30 7.09 3.95 9.04
CA LEU A 30 8.25 4.60 9.63
C LEU A 30 9.09 3.61 10.44
N VAL A 31 8.44 2.92 11.40
CA VAL A 31 9.12 1.97 12.30
C VAL A 31 9.87 0.91 11.50
N PHE A 32 9.23 0.30 10.50
CA PHE A 32 9.85 -0.75 9.70
C PHE A 32 10.80 -0.19 8.62
N GLY A 33 10.45 0.94 8.02
CA GLY A 33 11.19 1.56 6.91
C GLY A 33 12.54 2.15 7.28
N ILE A 34 12.70 2.61 8.53
CA ILE A 34 14.00 3.11 9.03
C ILE A 34 15.05 2.00 8.98
N PHE A 35 14.70 0.75 9.29
CA PHE A 35 15.64 -0.38 9.24
C PHE A 35 16.00 -0.78 7.80
N ARG A 36 14.99 -0.95 6.95
CA ARG A 36 15.14 -1.25 5.52
C ARG A 36 13.95 -0.71 4.73
N ALA A 37 14.22 -0.12 3.57
CA ALA A 37 13.19 0.38 2.66
C ALA A 37 12.17 -0.72 2.28
N GLU A 38 12.63 -1.96 2.05
CA GLU A 38 11.77 -3.12 1.76
C GLU A 38 10.78 -3.45 2.88
N TYR A 39 11.15 -3.18 4.13
CA TYR A 39 10.27 -3.43 5.26
C TYR A 39 9.15 -2.38 5.35
N ALA A 40 9.33 -1.17 4.80
CA ALA A 40 8.23 -0.20 4.66
C ALA A 40 7.14 -0.77 3.73
N VAL A 41 7.54 -1.39 2.63
CA VAL A 41 6.63 -1.98 1.64
C VAL A 41 6.00 -3.30 2.12
N SER A 42 6.68 -4.00 3.03
CA SER A 42 6.27 -5.31 3.52
C SER A 42 5.57 -5.24 4.90
N PHE A 43 6.35 -5.20 5.98
CA PHE A 43 5.81 -5.14 7.34
C PHE A 43 5.09 -3.82 7.65
N GLY A 44 5.55 -2.71 7.04
CA GLY A 44 4.88 -1.42 7.12
C GLY A 44 3.47 -1.46 6.52
N TYR A 45 3.31 -2.11 5.36
CA TYR A 45 2.00 -2.31 4.75
C TYR A 45 1.07 -3.19 5.59
N ALA A 46 1.56 -4.35 6.01
CA ALA A 46 0.80 -5.27 6.86
C ALA A 46 0.35 -4.59 8.17
N GLY A 47 1.27 -3.87 8.81
CA GLY A 47 0.98 -3.10 10.02
C GLY A 47 -0.01 -1.97 9.79
N ALA A 48 0.12 -1.22 8.70
CA ALA A 48 -0.78 -0.10 8.38
C ALA A 48 -2.24 -0.54 8.21
N MET A 49 -2.47 -1.64 7.49
CA MET A 49 -3.82 -2.19 7.30
C MET A 49 -4.37 -2.77 8.62
N LEU A 50 -3.53 -3.51 9.36
CA LEU A 50 -3.91 -4.09 10.64
C LEU A 50 -4.32 -3.02 11.67
N LEU A 51 -3.46 -2.01 11.88
CA LEU A 51 -3.72 -0.94 12.84
C LEU A 51 -4.92 -0.09 12.46
N SER A 52 -5.08 0.23 11.17
CA SER A 52 -6.22 1.03 10.68
C SER A 52 -7.56 0.30 10.91
N GLY A 53 -7.62 -1.00 10.59
CA GLY A 53 -8.79 -1.82 10.87
C GLY A 53 -9.03 -2.03 12.36
N TRP A 54 -7.97 -2.30 13.13
CA TRP A 54 -8.05 -2.52 14.57
C TRP A 54 -8.56 -1.30 15.33
N VAL A 55 -8.01 -0.11 15.05
CA VAL A 55 -8.45 1.14 15.69
C VAL A 55 -9.91 1.44 15.37
N ALA A 56 -10.35 1.16 14.14
CA ALA A 56 -11.76 1.25 13.78
C ALA A 56 -12.62 0.29 14.61
N LEU A 57 -12.25 -0.99 14.72
CA LEU A 57 -12.97 -1.97 15.54
C LEU A 57 -13.04 -1.56 17.02
N ALA A 58 -11.93 -1.05 17.55
CA ALA A 58 -11.82 -0.58 18.93
C ALA A 58 -12.66 0.68 19.22
N SER A 59 -13.08 1.42 18.17
CA SER A 59 -13.86 2.65 18.33
C SER A 59 -15.32 2.41 18.75
N GLY A 60 -15.88 1.23 18.48
CA GLY A 60 -17.25 0.88 18.85
C GLY A 60 -18.33 1.72 18.13
N GLY A 61 -19.60 1.37 18.35
CA GLY A 61 -20.73 2.09 17.73
C GLY A 61 -20.80 1.97 16.21
N LEU A 62 -20.23 0.91 15.63
CA LEU A 62 -20.13 0.72 14.19
C LEU A 62 -21.41 0.10 13.60
N SER A 63 -21.77 0.53 12.38
CA SER A 63 -22.74 -0.20 11.57
C SER A 63 -22.22 -1.59 11.18
N ALA A 64 -23.10 -2.53 10.83
CA ALA A 64 -22.69 -3.87 10.40
C ALA A 64 -21.75 -3.85 9.18
N GLY A 65 -21.98 -2.95 8.22
CA GLY A 65 -21.12 -2.79 7.03
C GLY A 65 -19.73 -2.23 7.39
N THR A 66 -19.68 -1.28 8.31
CA THR A 66 -18.41 -0.70 8.80
C THR A 66 -17.62 -1.71 9.63
N LEU A 67 -18.31 -2.47 10.48
CA LEU A 67 -17.71 -3.56 11.24
C LEU A 67 -17.07 -4.58 10.30
N TYR A 68 -17.82 -5.01 9.28
CA TYR A 68 -17.34 -5.95 8.28
C TYR A 68 -16.12 -5.44 7.50
N HIS A 69 -16.15 -4.18 7.03
CA HIS A 69 -15.01 -3.55 6.36
C HIS A 69 -13.77 -3.47 7.28
N ALA A 70 -13.94 -3.00 8.52
CA ALA A 70 -12.85 -2.91 9.49
C ALA A 70 -12.24 -4.29 9.80
N SER A 71 -13.08 -5.32 9.96
CA SER A 71 -12.64 -6.70 10.16
C SER A 71 -11.86 -7.26 8.97
N LEU A 72 -12.32 -7.02 7.74
CA LEU A 72 -11.59 -7.43 6.54
C LEU A 72 -10.23 -6.76 6.43
N LEU A 73 -10.17 -5.45 6.67
CA LEU A 73 -8.92 -4.68 6.62
C LEU A 73 -7.91 -5.16 7.67
N ALA A 74 -8.38 -5.36 8.91
CA ALA A 74 -7.55 -5.88 9.99
C ALA A 74 -7.05 -7.31 9.70
N SER A 75 -7.95 -8.19 9.24
CA SER A 75 -7.62 -9.58 8.93
C SER A 75 -6.64 -9.68 7.76
N TYR A 76 -6.77 -8.81 6.75
CA TYR A 76 -5.82 -8.71 5.65
C TYR A 76 -4.42 -8.36 6.14
N GLY A 77 -4.30 -7.31 6.97
CA GLY A 77 -3.02 -6.90 7.55
C GLY A 77 -2.39 -7.99 8.43
N ALA A 78 -3.20 -8.64 9.28
CA ALA A 78 -2.76 -9.76 10.11
C ALA A 78 -2.24 -10.94 9.27
N ARG A 79 -3.04 -11.39 8.29
CA ARG A 79 -2.67 -12.48 7.38
C ARG A 79 -1.34 -12.21 6.68
N LEU A 80 -1.20 -11.01 6.09
CA LEU A 80 0.03 -10.62 5.39
C LEU A 80 1.23 -10.57 6.35
N GLY A 81 1.05 -9.98 7.53
CA GLY A 81 2.10 -9.88 8.54
C GLY A 81 2.58 -11.25 9.03
N VAL A 82 1.65 -12.16 9.31
CA VAL A 82 1.95 -13.55 9.70
C VAL A 82 2.69 -14.28 8.57
N PHE A 83 2.23 -14.14 7.32
CA PHE A 83 2.88 -14.78 6.17
C PHE A 83 4.34 -14.33 6.00
N ILE A 84 4.61 -13.03 6.09
CA ILE A 84 5.97 -12.49 5.97
C ILE A 84 6.83 -12.90 7.17
N LEU A 85 6.28 -12.82 8.39
CA LEU A 85 7.01 -13.20 9.61
C LEU A 85 7.37 -14.69 9.61
N TRP A 86 6.42 -15.55 9.26
CA TRP A 86 6.64 -16.99 9.10
C TRP A 86 7.78 -17.25 8.12
N ARG A 87 7.73 -16.64 6.94
CA ARG A 87 8.77 -16.79 5.92
C ARG A 87 10.14 -16.30 6.41
N LYS A 88 10.19 -15.24 7.23
CA LYS A 88 11.44 -14.72 7.78
C LYS A 88 12.05 -15.64 8.85
N LEU A 89 11.21 -16.24 9.70
CA LEU A 89 11.66 -17.09 10.81
C LEU A 89 12.05 -18.50 10.35
N PHE A 90 11.33 -19.06 9.37
CA PHE A 90 11.45 -20.46 8.98
C PHE A 90 12.15 -20.69 7.64
N VAL A 91 12.53 -19.64 6.90
CA VAL A 91 13.27 -19.77 5.62
C VAL A 91 14.67 -19.17 5.76
N ASP A 92 15.68 -20.03 5.77
CA ASP A 92 17.09 -19.73 6.08
C ASP A 92 17.71 -18.60 5.24
N ARG A 93 17.29 -18.45 3.98
CA ARG A 93 17.72 -17.36 3.09
C ARG A 93 17.50 -15.98 3.73
N PHE A 94 16.42 -15.81 4.49
CA PHE A 94 16.07 -14.55 5.14
C PHE A 94 16.67 -14.40 6.55
N ARG A 95 17.07 -15.51 7.18
CA ARG A 95 17.77 -15.55 8.47
C ARG A 95 19.20 -15.02 8.35
N ASN A 96 19.89 -15.37 7.27
CA ASN A 96 21.30 -15.00 7.06
C ASN A 96 21.52 -13.59 6.51
N SER A 97 20.46 -12.87 6.13
CA SER A 97 20.54 -11.45 5.77
C SER A 97 20.48 -10.51 6.98
N ALA A 98 20.48 -11.02 8.22
CA ALA A 98 20.24 -10.27 9.45
C ALA A 98 21.51 -9.65 10.12
N GLY A 99 22.69 -9.77 9.51
CA GLY A 99 23.86 -9.00 9.94
C GLY A 99 23.66 -7.52 9.58
N GLY A 100 23.39 -6.67 10.57
CA GLY A 100 23.14 -5.24 10.36
C GLY A 100 24.12 -4.38 11.16
N GLU A 101 25.06 -3.76 10.47
CA GLU A 101 25.87 -2.66 11.00
C GLU A 101 24.97 -1.42 11.22
N ALA A 102 25.27 -0.61 12.24
CA ALA A 102 24.49 0.59 12.55
C ALA A 102 24.48 1.56 11.36
N GLN A 103 23.30 1.93 10.89
CA GLN A 103 23.17 2.76 9.69
C GLN A 103 23.30 4.25 10.04
N SER A 104 24.05 4.98 9.21
CA SER A 104 24.20 6.43 9.36
C SER A 104 22.89 7.17 9.11
N VAL A 105 22.72 8.33 9.76
CA VAL A 105 21.55 9.21 9.59
C VAL A 105 21.33 9.57 8.10
N GLY A 106 22.41 9.76 7.34
CA GLY A 106 22.34 10.00 5.89
C GLY A 106 21.75 8.85 5.08
N ALA A 107 21.95 7.59 5.51
CA ALA A 107 21.35 6.43 4.87
C ALA A 107 19.84 6.31 5.14
N VAL A 108 19.39 6.74 6.34
CA VAL A 108 17.96 6.80 6.69
C VAL A 108 17.25 7.93 5.94
N LEU A 109 17.86 9.10 5.84
CA LEU A 109 17.29 10.26 5.11
C LEU A 109 16.99 9.94 3.64
N LYS A 110 17.85 9.14 2.98
CA LYS A 110 17.62 8.69 1.60
C LYS A 110 16.36 7.83 1.42
N ARG A 111 15.81 7.28 2.51
CA ARG A 111 14.61 6.42 2.50
C ARG A 111 13.33 7.19 2.81
N VAL A 112 13.42 8.45 3.25
CA VAL A 112 12.25 9.28 3.55
C VAL A 112 11.24 9.33 2.40
N PRO A 113 11.64 9.48 1.12
CA PRO A 113 10.66 9.52 0.01
C PRO A 113 9.84 8.24 -0.13
N ILE A 114 10.47 7.06 0.00
CA ILE A 114 9.74 5.78 -0.09
C ILE A 114 8.86 5.56 1.14
N ILE A 115 9.33 5.91 2.34
CA ILE A 115 8.54 5.79 3.57
C ILE A 115 7.28 6.66 3.49
N LEU A 116 7.44 7.95 3.15
CA LEU A 116 6.32 8.87 3.04
C LEU A 116 5.37 8.50 1.89
N GLY A 117 5.92 8.05 0.75
CA GLY A 117 5.12 7.56 -0.37
C GLY A 117 4.28 6.34 0.00
N CYS A 118 4.87 5.37 0.71
CA CYS A 118 4.14 4.21 1.22
C CYS A 118 3.08 4.61 2.25
N SER A 119 3.39 5.50 3.18
CA SER A 119 2.42 6.00 4.17
C SER A 119 1.19 6.63 3.51
N LEU A 120 1.40 7.46 2.49
CA LEU A 120 0.31 8.09 1.75
C LEU A 120 -0.53 7.06 0.97
N LEU A 121 0.13 6.12 0.30
CA LEU A 121 -0.56 5.03 -0.40
C LEU A 121 -1.44 4.22 0.56
N TYR A 122 -0.91 3.86 1.73
CA TYR A 122 -1.64 3.06 2.72
C TYR A 122 -2.77 3.84 3.38
N LEU A 123 -2.60 5.15 3.57
CA LEU A 123 -3.71 6.04 3.94
C LEU A 123 -4.82 6.00 2.89
N CYS A 124 -4.48 6.13 1.60
CA CYS A 124 -5.47 6.06 0.52
C CYS A 124 -6.18 4.70 0.46
N MET A 125 -5.48 3.62 0.78
CA MET A 125 -6.07 2.27 0.85
C MET A 125 -6.96 2.08 2.08
N ALA A 126 -6.67 2.74 3.21
CA ALA A 126 -7.48 2.70 4.42
C ALA A 126 -8.65 3.70 4.42
N ALA A 127 -8.55 4.80 3.65
CA ALA A 127 -9.55 5.87 3.61
C ALA A 127 -10.99 5.42 3.24
N PRO A 128 -11.21 4.43 2.35
CA PRO A 128 -12.54 3.89 2.07
C PRO A 128 -13.29 3.41 3.33
N LEU A 129 -12.59 3.02 4.39
CA LEU A 129 -13.21 2.64 5.67
C LEU A 129 -13.99 3.80 6.30
N VAL A 130 -13.47 5.02 6.20
CA VAL A 130 -14.15 6.24 6.69
C VAL A 130 -15.39 6.51 5.86
N LEU A 131 -15.31 6.31 4.54
CA LEU A 131 -16.45 6.49 3.65
C LEU A 131 -17.54 5.46 3.96
N THR A 132 -17.18 4.19 4.14
CA THR A 132 -18.14 3.15 4.55
C THR A 132 -18.80 3.51 5.88
N ALA A 133 -18.07 4.06 6.86
CA ALA A 133 -18.65 4.52 8.11
C ALA A 133 -19.65 5.67 7.91
N ARG A 134 -19.24 6.73 7.23
CA ARG A 134 -20.04 7.96 7.09
C ARG A 134 -21.29 7.79 6.25
N TYR A 135 -21.23 6.92 5.24
CA TYR A 135 -22.32 6.73 4.28
C TYR A 135 -23.17 5.48 4.55
N ALA A 136 -22.84 4.66 5.56
CA ALA A 136 -23.59 3.43 5.86
C ALA A 136 -25.10 3.65 6.05
N SER A 137 -25.51 4.78 6.63
CA SER A 137 -26.91 5.07 6.98
C SER A 137 -27.57 6.14 6.12
N SER A 138 -26.82 6.81 5.24
CA SER A 138 -27.27 7.96 4.44
C SER A 138 -27.09 7.77 2.93
N ALA A 139 -26.44 6.69 2.51
CA ALA A 139 -26.24 6.40 1.09
C ALA A 139 -27.57 6.06 0.38
N PRO A 140 -27.76 6.52 -0.87
CA PRO A 140 -28.82 6.01 -1.73
C PRO A 140 -28.75 4.48 -1.86
N PRO A 141 -29.88 3.76 -2.04
CA PRO A 141 -29.91 2.30 -2.07
C PRO A 141 -28.92 1.67 -3.06
N ALA A 142 -28.77 2.26 -4.25
CA ALA A 142 -27.83 1.78 -5.27
C ALA A 142 -26.37 1.86 -4.81
N LEU A 143 -25.98 2.93 -4.11
CA LEU A 143 -24.62 3.11 -3.60
C LEU A 143 -24.35 2.19 -2.40
N ALA A 144 -25.35 1.98 -1.54
CA ALA A 144 -25.26 1.01 -0.45
C ALA A 144 -25.06 -0.42 -0.98
N ALA A 145 -25.83 -0.82 -2.00
CA ALA A 145 -25.69 -2.12 -2.66
C ALA A 145 -24.32 -2.27 -3.33
N ALA A 146 -23.83 -1.25 -4.04
CA ALA A 146 -22.50 -1.25 -4.64
C ALA A 146 -21.39 -1.38 -3.58
N SER A 147 -21.51 -0.69 -2.44
CA SER A 147 -20.56 -0.82 -1.34
C SER A 147 -20.56 -2.22 -0.73
N GLN A 148 -21.72 -2.85 -0.57
CA GLN A 148 -21.80 -4.23 -0.08
C GLN A 148 -21.21 -5.23 -1.08
N ALA A 149 -21.48 -5.05 -2.37
CA ALA A 149 -20.89 -5.88 -3.43
C ALA A 149 -19.36 -5.75 -3.45
N ALA A 150 -18.82 -4.54 -3.30
CA ALA A 150 -17.38 -4.32 -3.21
C ALA A 150 -16.76 -5.07 -2.02
N LEU A 151 -17.39 -5.00 -0.83
CA LEU A 151 -16.91 -5.73 0.35
C LEU A 151 -16.98 -7.26 0.18
N ALA A 152 -18.00 -7.78 -0.53
CA ALA A 152 -18.08 -9.19 -0.87
C ALA A 152 -16.95 -9.61 -1.82
N VAL A 153 -16.66 -8.79 -2.85
CA VAL A 153 -15.52 -9.02 -3.77
C VAL A 153 -14.18 -8.96 -3.02
N THR A 154 -14.04 -8.06 -2.05
CA THR A 154 -12.84 -7.98 -1.20
C THR A 154 -12.66 -9.24 -0.36
N LEU A 155 -13.73 -9.78 0.24
CA LEU A 155 -13.66 -11.06 0.97
C LEU A 155 -13.23 -12.20 0.04
N VAL A 156 -13.85 -12.34 -1.13
CA VAL A 156 -13.50 -13.39 -2.09
C VAL A 156 -12.03 -13.26 -2.51
N SER A 157 -11.58 -12.04 -2.81
CA SER A 157 -10.17 -11.76 -3.14
C SER A 157 -9.23 -12.15 -2.00
N PHE A 158 -9.56 -11.78 -0.75
CA PHE A 158 -8.79 -12.15 0.43
C PHE A 158 -8.69 -13.67 0.61
N LEU A 159 -9.78 -14.41 0.43
CA LEU A 159 -9.79 -15.86 0.55
C LEU A 159 -8.96 -16.52 -0.56
N ILE A 160 -9.09 -16.06 -1.80
CA ILE A 160 -8.28 -16.54 -2.93
C ILE A 160 -6.79 -16.29 -2.65
N GLU A 161 -6.42 -15.11 -2.18
CA GLU A 161 -5.03 -14.76 -1.86
C GLU A 161 -4.49 -15.62 -0.70
N ALA A 162 -5.29 -15.84 0.35
CA ALA A 162 -4.91 -16.71 1.46
C ALA A 162 -4.66 -18.16 1.00
N VAL A 163 -5.52 -18.68 0.12
CA VAL A 163 -5.34 -20.01 -0.49
C VAL A 163 -4.11 -20.04 -1.40
N ALA A 164 -3.90 -19.00 -2.21
CA ALA A 164 -2.75 -18.88 -3.10
C ALA A 164 -1.43 -18.93 -2.32
N ASP A 165 -1.32 -18.14 -1.25
CA ASP A 165 -0.12 -18.10 -0.41
C ASP A 165 0.12 -19.42 0.32
N ALA A 166 -0.94 -20.09 0.79
CA ALA A 166 -0.85 -21.41 1.42
C ALA A 166 -0.39 -22.48 0.41
N GLN A 167 -1.00 -22.53 -0.77
CA GLN A 167 -0.62 -23.45 -1.85
C GLN A 167 0.84 -23.25 -2.27
N LYS A 168 1.25 -21.99 -2.46
CA LYS A 168 2.63 -21.63 -2.82
C LYS A 168 3.63 -22.05 -1.75
N SER A 169 3.29 -21.81 -0.49
CA SER A 169 4.17 -22.16 0.64
C SER A 169 4.30 -23.67 0.79
N TYR A 170 3.19 -24.41 0.75
CA TYR A 170 3.19 -25.87 0.85
C TYR A 170 3.98 -26.50 -0.30
N TYR A 171 3.72 -26.06 -1.54
CA TYR A 171 4.42 -26.59 -2.71
C TYR A 171 5.93 -26.35 -2.63
N LYS A 172 6.36 -25.15 -2.23
CA LYS A 172 7.79 -24.81 -2.12
C LYS A 172 8.47 -25.48 -0.94
N ALA A 173 7.75 -25.74 0.15
CA ALA A 173 8.27 -26.53 1.26
C ALA A 173 8.57 -27.99 0.85
N LYS A 174 7.72 -28.58 0.00
CA LYS A 174 7.86 -29.97 -0.45
C LYS A 174 8.82 -30.15 -1.63
N ASN A 175 8.78 -29.24 -2.61
CA ASN A 175 9.48 -29.41 -3.90
C ASN A 175 10.73 -28.52 -4.04
N GLY A 176 11.10 -27.77 -3.00
CA GLY A 176 12.22 -26.85 -2.99
C GLY A 176 11.82 -25.39 -3.27
N ALA A 177 12.49 -24.45 -2.59
CA ALA A 177 12.11 -23.03 -2.60
C ALA A 177 12.16 -22.37 -4.00
N GLU A 178 13.02 -22.87 -4.89
CA GLU A 178 13.22 -22.34 -6.24
C GLU A 178 12.30 -22.98 -7.27
N ARG A 179 11.59 -24.06 -6.92
CA ARG A 179 10.67 -24.73 -7.84
C ARG A 179 9.48 -23.81 -8.18
N TRP A 180 9.18 -23.73 -9.47
CA TRP A 180 8.02 -23.06 -10.01
C TRP A 180 6.71 -23.77 -9.62
N VAL A 181 5.68 -23.01 -9.26
CA VAL A 181 4.37 -23.54 -8.85
C VAL A 181 3.47 -23.63 -10.08
N ASP A 182 3.26 -24.83 -10.60
CA ASP A 182 2.52 -25.14 -11.83
C ASP A 182 1.20 -25.89 -11.58
N GLN A 183 0.71 -25.91 -10.33
CA GLN A 183 -0.47 -26.66 -9.91
C GLN A 183 -1.46 -25.79 -9.15
N GLY A 184 -2.71 -26.27 -9.05
CA GLY A 184 -3.76 -25.61 -8.30
C GLY A 184 -4.16 -24.25 -8.89
N LEU A 185 -4.37 -23.26 -8.03
CA LEU A 185 -4.86 -21.93 -8.41
C LEU A 185 -3.94 -21.23 -9.43
N PHE A 186 -2.63 -21.47 -9.34
CA PHE A 186 -1.61 -20.92 -10.24
C PHE A 186 -1.66 -21.51 -11.67
N ARG A 187 -2.35 -22.64 -11.87
CA ARG A 187 -2.61 -23.21 -13.20
C ARG A 187 -3.96 -22.76 -13.77
N SER A 188 -4.96 -22.58 -12.91
CA SER A 188 -6.35 -22.35 -13.29
C SER A 188 -6.66 -20.89 -13.62
N LEU A 189 -5.96 -19.94 -13.00
CA LEU A 189 -6.04 -18.52 -13.34
C LEU A 189 -4.92 -18.21 -14.34
N PRO A 190 -5.21 -17.84 -15.59
CA PRO A 190 -4.15 -17.39 -16.49
C PRO A 190 -3.45 -16.23 -15.81
N GLU A 191 -2.15 -16.40 -15.60
CA GLU A 191 -1.31 -15.59 -14.73
C GLU A 191 -1.53 -14.08 -14.94
N ALA A 192 -1.88 -13.67 -16.16
CA ALA A 192 -2.17 -12.29 -16.53
C ALA A 192 -3.35 -11.63 -15.79
N TRP A 193 -4.47 -12.29 -15.47
CA TRP A 193 -5.72 -11.56 -15.13
C TRP A 193 -5.73 -10.80 -13.80
N PRO A 194 -5.28 -11.39 -12.66
CA PRO A 194 -5.20 -10.68 -11.38
C PRO A 194 -4.17 -9.55 -11.41
N TRP A 195 -3.05 -9.76 -12.12
CA TRP A 195 -2.05 -8.73 -12.36
C TRP A 195 -2.57 -7.66 -13.32
N LEU A 196 -3.37 -7.97 -14.34
CA LEU A 196 -3.93 -6.98 -15.26
C LEU A 196 -4.87 -6.01 -14.53
N LEU A 197 -5.75 -6.53 -13.68
CA LEU A 197 -6.67 -5.71 -12.87
C LEU A 197 -5.93 -4.86 -11.83
N ALA A 198 -4.92 -5.42 -11.15
CA ALA A 198 -4.08 -4.69 -10.20
C ALA A 198 -3.13 -3.69 -10.88
N SER A 199 -2.61 -4.04 -12.07
CA SER A 199 -1.72 -3.20 -12.88
C SER A 199 -2.45 -2.04 -13.51
N VAL A 200 -3.73 -2.13 -13.89
CA VAL A 200 -4.50 -0.98 -14.42
C VAL A 200 -4.69 0.09 -13.33
N LEU A 201 -4.98 -0.32 -12.09
CA LEU A 201 -5.11 0.60 -10.96
C LEU A 201 -3.75 1.12 -10.46
N GLY A 202 -2.72 0.26 -10.49
CA GLY A 202 -1.34 0.63 -10.14
C GLY A 202 -0.64 1.51 -11.19
N LEU A 203 -0.96 1.35 -12.49
CA LEU A 203 -0.39 2.16 -13.58
C LEU A 203 -0.74 3.62 -13.37
N ALA A 204 -2.00 3.92 -13.03
CA ALA A 204 -2.45 5.29 -12.81
C ALA A 204 -1.63 5.99 -11.71
N GLY A 205 -1.34 5.29 -10.60
CA GLY A 205 -0.51 5.82 -9.51
C GLY A 205 0.97 5.96 -9.86
N ILE A 206 1.54 5.00 -10.59
CA ILE A 206 2.96 5.03 -11.00
C ILE A 206 3.20 6.10 -12.08
N GLN A 207 2.28 6.26 -13.03
CA GLN A 207 2.35 7.30 -14.06
C GLN A 207 2.35 8.69 -13.42
N PHE A 208 1.52 8.93 -12.40
CA PHE A 208 1.52 10.20 -11.65
C PHE A 208 2.89 10.51 -11.00
N VAL A 209 3.51 9.51 -10.35
CA VAL A 209 4.81 9.68 -9.70
C VAL A 209 5.94 9.88 -10.72
N LEU A 210 5.94 9.13 -11.81
CA LEU A 210 6.96 9.23 -12.85
C LEU A 210 6.87 10.56 -13.59
N VAL A 211 5.66 11.02 -13.96
CA VAL A 211 5.49 12.35 -14.59
C VAL A 211 6.06 13.46 -13.71
N GLY A 212 5.82 13.43 -12.40
CA GLY A 212 6.40 14.40 -11.46
C GLY A 212 7.93 14.29 -11.29
N ALA A 213 8.50 13.09 -11.42
CA ALA A 213 9.95 12.87 -11.32
C ALA A 213 10.69 13.30 -12.59
N THR A 214 10.17 12.94 -13.77
CA THR A 214 10.76 13.27 -15.07
C THR A 214 10.69 14.76 -15.34
N THR A 215 9.55 15.41 -15.09
CA THR A 215 9.41 16.88 -15.25
C THR A 215 10.42 17.67 -14.41
N ARG A 216 10.74 17.19 -13.20
CA ARG A 216 11.75 17.81 -12.33
C ARG A 216 13.17 17.54 -12.79
N LEU A 217 13.44 16.37 -13.38
CA LEU A 217 14.75 16.03 -13.95
C LEU A 217 15.01 16.83 -15.23
N ASP A 218 14.03 16.88 -16.13
CA ASP A 218 14.09 17.62 -17.39
C ASP A 218 14.28 19.11 -17.13
N ARG A 219 13.64 19.67 -16.10
CA ARG A 219 13.88 21.05 -15.68
C ARG A 219 15.35 21.26 -15.31
N LYS A 220 15.91 20.40 -14.46
CA LYS A 220 17.32 20.51 -14.02
C LYS A 220 18.31 20.31 -15.16
N GLN A 221 18.01 19.43 -16.11
CA GLN A 221 18.85 19.21 -17.29
C GLN A 221 18.76 20.41 -18.23
N ARG A 222 17.56 20.98 -18.42
CA ARG A 222 17.37 22.19 -19.21
C ARG A 222 18.11 23.37 -18.61
N ASP A 223 17.99 23.60 -17.30
CA ASP A 223 18.69 24.69 -16.61
C ASP A 223 20.23 24.55 -16.71
N LYS A 224 20.75 23.32 -16.87
CA LYS A 224 22.19 23.04 -16.89
C LYS A 224 22.80 22.99 -18.30
N TYR A 225 22.03 22.57 -19.30
CA TYR A 225 22.54 22.26 -20.64
C TYR A 225 21.89 23.09 -21.75
N SER A 226 20.93 23.98 -21.43
CA SER A 226 20.32 24.90 -22.39
C SER A 226 21.36 25.73 -23.14
N GLY A 227 21.18 25.88 -24.45
CA GLY A 227 22.08 26.65 -25.31
C GLY A 227 23.31 25.89 -25.80
N GLN A 228 23.50 24.62 -25.40
CA GLN A 228 24.52 23.76 -25.99
C GLN A 228 23.98 23.08 -27.26
N PRO A 229 24.70 23.13 -28.41
CA PRO A 229 24.20 22.62 -29.68
C PRO A 229 23.79 21.14 -29.63
N GLY A 230 24.52 20.33 -28.87
CA GLY A 230 24.22 18.90 -28.69
C GLY A 230 22.96 18.65 -27.85
N TYR A 231 22.65 19.50 -26.88
CA TYR A 231 21.45 19.37 -26.06
C TYR A 231 20.19 19.87 -26.79
N GLU A 232 20.31 20.94 -27.57
CA GLU A 232 19.22 21.43 -28.43
C GLU A 232 18.87 20.42 -29.54
N GLY A 233 19.88 19.77 -30.14
CA GLY A 233 19.66 18.67 -31.09
C GLY A 233 18.99 17.45 -30.44
N TYR A 234 19.30 17.17 -29.17
CA TYR A 234 18.64 16.12 -28.39
C TYR A 234 17.17 16.47 -28.08
N LEU A 235 16.86 17.71 -27.70
CA LEU A 235 15.49 18.18 -27.48
C LEU A 235 14.66 18.12 -28.76
N ALA A 236 15.23 18.50 -29.90
CA ALA A 236 14.55 18.46 -31.19
C ALA A 236 14.24 17.04 -31.70
N SER A 237 14.99 16.04 -31.24
CA SER A 237 14.83 14.64 -31.66
C SER A 237 14.07 13.77 -30.65
N SER A 238 13.79 14.28 -29.45
CA SER A 238 13.15 13.52 -28.36
C SER A 238 11.67 13.89 -28.21
N TRP A 239 10.85 12.92 -27.80
CA TRP A 239 9.42 13.15 -27.52
C TRP A 239 9.25 14.01 -26.26
N ALA A 240 8.58 15.16 -26.38
CA ALA A 240 8.41 16.14 -25.30
C ALA A 240 7.44 15.72 -24.17
N GLY A 241 6.73 14.60 -24.35
CA GLY A 241 5.83 14.06 -23.33
C GLY A 241 4.65 14.95 -22.94
N PHE A 242 3.96 14.56 -21.86
CA PHE A 242 2.97 15.41 -21.20
C PHE A 242 3.67 16.39 -20.26
N THR A 243 3.68 17.67 -20.62
CA THR A 243 4.16 18.75 -19.75
C THR A 243 2.99 19.25 -18.90
N MET A 244 3.07 19.10 -17.58
CA MET A 244 2.17 19.85 -16.70
C MET A 244 2.58 21.32 -16.78
N GLY A 245 1.80 22.13 -17.49
CA GLY A 245 2.04 23.56 -17.64
C GLY A 245 2.20 24.20 -16.26
N SER A 246 3.39 24.69 -15.96
CA SER A 246 3.56 25.62 -14.85
C SER A 246 2.85 26.91 -15.27
N LYS A 247 1.76 27.26 -14.59
CA LYS A 247 1.26 28.64 -14.63
C LYS A 247 2.43 29.57 -14.30
N GLY A 248 2.59 30.58 -15.15
CA GLY A 248 3.77 31.43 -15.23
C GLY A 248 4.17 32.07 -13.91
N ALA A 249 5.47 32.30 -13.78
CA ALA A 249 5.99 33.39 -12.99
C ALA A 249 6.42 34.47 -13.98
N GLU A 250 5.56 35.49 -14.11
CA GLU A 250 6.03 36.88 -14.25
C GLU A 250 6.73 37.29 -12.96
#